data_AF-A0A5S9MK30-F1
#
_entry.id   AF-A0A5S9MK30-F1
#
_cell.length_a   1.000
_cell.length_b   1.000
_cell.length_c   1.000
_cell.angle_alpha   90.00
_cell.angle_beta   90.00
_cell.angle_gamma   90.00
#
_symmetry.space_group_name_H-M   'P 1'
#
loop_
_entity.id
_entity.type
_entity.pdbx_description
1 polymer ?
#
loop_
_entity_poly.entity_id
_entity_poly.type
_entity_poly.pdbx_seq_one_letter_code
_entity_poly.pdbx_strand_id
1 'polypeptide(L)'
;MYEILEKNFFPFYEKLDRQMNEPMTIEKAIIGFEELKDFYIQAYDDHFDIVIPQVILSAIIEDMLVTYTGDQTQVVLLHEMMIGVMNKSLETDKVLSDIAKDVLQDPELHQAFIHHEKNSELLHALNHSEKGRHFISKLEVFFQVYGWRSIKSHDLTDETWAENPEFILDIIRNNIHCHCDFDEEFAKAVIKKTRDV
;
A
#
# COMPACT_ATOMS: atom_id res chain seq x y z
N MET A 1 16.61 13.26 1.98
CA MET A 1 15.36 12.60 1.55
C MET A 1 14.66 13.37 0.43
N TYR A 2 14.07 14.55 0.67
CA TYR A 2 13.27 15.24 -0.35
C TYR A 2 14.05 15.61 -1.63
N GLU A 3 15.30 16.06 -1.49
CA GLU A 3 16.18 16.36 -2.63
C GLU A 3 16.50 15.12 -3.50
N ILE A 4 16.65 13.94 -2.89
CA ILE A 4 16.87 12.68 -3.61
C ILE A 4 15.64 12.35 -4.45
N LEU A 5 14.43 12.50 -3.89
CA LEU A 5 13.19 12.26 -4.61
C LEU A 5 13.01 13.22 -5.79
N GLU A 6 13.21 14.51 -5.56
CA GLU A 6 13.04 15.54 -6.61
C GLU A 6 14.04 15.40 -7.75
N LYS A 7 15.28 14.99 -7.46
CA LYS A 7 16.32 14.88 -8.47
C LYS A 7 16.31 13.54 -9.21
N ASN A 8 16.08 12.45 -8.47
CA ASN A 8 16.32 11.11 -9.00
C ASN A 8 15.00 10.39 -9.37
N PHE A 9 13.94 10.56 -8.58
CA PHE A 9 12.69 9.79 -8.74
C PHE A 9 11.66 10.50 -9.61
N PHE A 10 11.27 11.73 -9.26
CA PHE A 10 10.16 12.41 -9.93
C PHE A 10 10.37 12.62 -11.44
N PRO A 11 11.55 13.03 -11.92
CA PRO A 11 11.76 13.19 -13.37
C PRO A 11 11.63 11.87 -14.14
N PHE A 12 12.03 10.75 -13.51
CA PHE A 12 11.90 9.43 -14.09
C PHE A 12 10.44 8.97 -14.12
N TYR A 13 9.69 9.15 -13.03
CA TYR A 13 8.26 8.82 -12.99
C TYR A 13 7.44 9.65 -13.96
N GLU A 14 7.67 10.97 -14.05
CA GLU A 14 7.01 11.81 -15.04
C GLU A 14 7.32 11.36 -16.49
N LYS A 15 8.52 10.84 -16.74
CA LYS A 15 8.88 10.28 -18.04
C LYS A 15 8.10 9.00 -18.32
N LEU A 16 8.00 8.09 -17.35
CA LEU A 16 7.21 6.87 -17.48
C LEU A 16 5.74 7.17 -17.71
N ASP A 17 5.14 8.10 -16.96
CA ASP A 17 3.75 8.52 -17.12
C ASP A 17 3.45 9.04 -18.53
N ARG A 18 4.38 9.81 -19.11
CA ARG A 18 4.27 10.25 -20.51
C ARG A 18 4.34 9.07 -21.47
N GLN A 19 5.30 8.17 -21.28
CA GLN A 19 5.51 7.01 -22.16
C GLN A 19 4.35 6.01 -22.13
N MET A 20 3.67 5.84 -20.98
CA MET A 20 2.50 4.97 -20.86
C MET A 20 1.33 5.39 -21.77
N ASN A 21 1.28 6.66 -22.17
CA ASN A 21 0.25 7.21 -23.05
C ASN A 21 0.67 7.24 -24.54
N GLU A 22 1.87 6.77 -24.87
CA GLU A 22 2.38 6.71 -26.23
C GLU A 22 2.34 5.28 -26.81
N PRO A 23 2.23 5.13 -28.15
CA PRO A 23 2.42 3.83 -28.78
C PRO A 23 3.79 3.23 -28.44
N MET A 24 3.77 2.03 -27.86
CA MET A 24 4.97 1.28 -27.51
C MET A 24 5.44 0.44 -28.70
N THR A 25 6.69 0.62 -29.11
CA THR A 25 7.37 -0.23 -30.10
C THR A 25 8.35 -1.17 -29.38
N ILE A 26 8.76 -2.26 -30.04
CA ILE A 26 9.76 -3.18 -29.46
C ILE A 26 11.06 -2.44 -29.14
N GLU A 27 11.50 -1.54 -30.03
CA GLU A 27 12.72 -0.74 -29.81
C GLU A 27 12.59 0.17 -28.59
N LYS A 28 11.46 0.90 -28.47
CA LYS A 28 11.17 1.73 -27.29
C LYS A 28 11.10 0.89 -26.01
N ALA A 29 10.53 -0.31 -26.08
CA ALA A 29 10.42 -1.21 -24.93
C ALA A 29 11.79 -1.70 -24.46
N ILE A 30 12.70 -2.04 -25.39
CA ILE A 30 14.08 -2.44 -25.04
C ILE A 30 14.82 -1.28 -24.36
N ILE A 31 14.72 -0.07 -24.92
CA ILE A 31 15.35 1.13 -24.33
C ILE A 31 14.77 1.40 -22.94
N GLY A 32 13.44 1.40 -22.81
CA GLY A 32 12.76 1.63 -21.54
C GLY A 32 13.11 0.58 -20.48
N PHE A 33 13.31 -0.68 -20.88
CA PHE A 33 13.74 -1.74 -19.97
C PHE A 33 15.15 -1.52 -19.43
N GLU A 34 16.11 -1.14 -20.29
CA GLU A 34 17.47 -0.80 -19.85
C GLU A 34 17.47 0.41 -18.92
N GLU A 35 16.69 1.46 -19.24
CA GLU A 35 16.53 2.63 -18.38
C GLU A 35 15.89 2.29 -17.03
N LEU A 36 14.87 1.42 -17.02
CA LEU A 36 14.22 0.95 -15.80
C LEU A 36 15.19 0.15 -14.93
N LYS A 37 16.01 -0.71 -15.52
CA LYS A 37 17.03 -1.48 -14.80
C LYS A 37 18.05 -0.57 -14.15
N ASP A 38 18.56 0.42 -14.89
CA ASP A 38 19.54 1.38 -14.37
C ASP A 38 18.94 2.24 -13.26
N PHE A 39 17.70 2.72 -13.46
CA PHE A 39 16.96 3.44 -12.43
C PHE A 39 16.74 2.60 -11.18
N TYR A 40 16.36 1.33 -11.33
CA TYR A 40 16.08 0.44 -10.21
C TYR A 40 17.29 0.25 -9.30
N ILE A 41 18.49 0.11 -9.88
CA ILE A 41 19.75 0.01 -9.12
C ILE A 41 19.98 1.29 -8.31
N GLN A 42 19.85 2.47 -8.94
CA GLN A 42 19.99 3.75 -8.24
C GLN A 42 18.93 3.93 -7.15
N ALA A 43 17.67 3.61 -7.45
CA ALA A 43 16.56 3.73 -6.52
C ALA A 43 16.73 2.81 -5.31
N TYR A 44 17.35 1.64 -5.50
CA TYR A 44 17.69 0.72 -4.42
C TYR A 44 18.75 1.35 -3.49
N ASP A 45 19.84 1.88 -4.04
CA ASP A 45 20.87 2.56 -3.24
C ASP A 45 20.28 3.78 -2.48
N ASP A 46 19.54 4.64 -3.20
CA ASP A 46 18.87 5.81 -2.62
C ASP A 46 17.88 5.42 -1.51
N HIS A 47 17.18 4.29 -1.64
CA HIS A 47 16.28 3.78 -0.61
C HIS A 47 17.03 3.49 0.69
N PHE A 48 18.17 2.81 0.63
CA PHE A 48 18.96 2.51 1.84
C PHE A 48 19.65 3.74 2.41
N ASP A 49 20.07 4.70 1.58
CA ASP A 49 20.58 6.00 2.03
C ASP A 49 19.52 6.82 2.78
N ILE A 50 18.24 6.58 2.52
CA ILE A 50 17.13 7.20 3.26
C ILE A 50 16.78 6.40 4.52
N VAL A 51 16.61 5.09 4.39
CA VAL A 51 16.05 4.23 5.46
C VAL A 51 17.06 3.94 6.56
N ILE A 52 18.32 3.64 6.23
CA ILE A 52 19.32 3.23 7.24
C ILE A 52 19.58 4.34 8.27
N PRO A 53 19.78 5.62 7.89
CA PRO A 53 19.94 6.68 8.88
C PRO A 53 18.72 6.83 9.80
N GLN A 54 17.51 6.69 9.27
CA GLN A 54 16.28 6.74 10.08
C GLN A 54 16.26 5.59 11.11
N VAL A 55 16.54 4.36 10.68
CA VAL A 55 16.56 3.18 11.57
C VAL A 55 17.59 3.34 12.68
N ILE A 56 18.80 3.80 12.35
CA ILE A 56 19.87 4.02 13.33
C ILE A 56 19.48 5.13 14.31
N LEU A 57 18.94 6.24 13.80
CA LEU A 57 18.52 7.36 14.65
C LEU A 57 17.42 6.94 15.63
N SER A 58 16.40 6.21 15.16
CA SER A 58 15.34 5.69 16.04
C SER A 58 15.92 4.80 17.14
N ALA A 59 16.80 3.85 16.79
CA ALA A 59 17.42 2.97 17.77
C ALA A 59 18.24 3.74 18.83
N ILE A 60 18.97 4.78 18.43
CA ILE A 60 19.72 5.64 19.36
C ILE A 60 18.77 6.39 20.30
N ILE A 61 17.68 6.97 19.77
CA ILE A 61 16.72 7.71 20.59
C ILE A 61 16.02 6.78 21.58
N GLU A 62 15.62 5.59 21.15
CA GLU A 62 15.00 4.57 22.00
C GLU A 62 15.93 4.17 23.16
N ASP A 63 17.20 3.88 22.87
CA ASP A 63 18.21 3.54 23.88
C ASP A 63 18.45 4.71 24.86
N MET A 64 18.53 5.95 24.36
CA MET A 64 18.65 7.13 25.20
C MET A 64 17.44 7.31 26.12
N LEU A 65 16.22 7.16 25.60
CA LEU A 65 14.99 7.29 26.40
C LEU A 65 15.01 6.30 27.57
N VAL A 66 15.29 5.03 27.30
CA VAL A 66 15.37 3.99 28.34
C VAL A 66 16.49 4.28 29.32
N THR A 67 17.67 4.66 28.84
CA THR A 67 18.86 4.90 29.68
C THR A 67 18.64 6.05 30.66
N TYR A 68 18.01 7.15 30.23
CA TYR A 68 17.82 8.32 31.08
C TYR A 68 16.56 8.27 31.95
N THR A 69 15.50 7.57 31.51
CA THR A 69 14.24 7.50 32.27
C THR A 69 14.13 6.25 33.13
N GLY A 70 14.85 5.17 32.78
CA GLY A 70 14.67 3.85 33.36
C GLY A 70 13.34 3.18 33.02
N ASP A 71 12.59 3.72 32.04
CA ASP A 71 11.21 3.34 31.74
C ASP A 71 11.03 2.96 30.27
N GLN A 72 10.74 1.69 30.01
CA GLN A 72 10.50 1.15 28.68
C GLN A 72 9.20 1.68 28.04
N THR A 73 8.25 2.18 28.82
CA THR A 73 6.99 2.69 28.28
C THR A 73 7.20 3.98 27.46
N GLN A 74 8.31 4.69 27.69
CA GLN A 74 8.68 5.88 26.91
C GLN A 74 8.94 5.58 25.43
N VAL A 75 9.44 4.37 25.11
CA VAL A 75 9.61 3.92 23.73
C VAL A 75 8.25 3.76 23.03
N VAL A 76 7.26 3.22 23.74
CA VAL A 76 5.89 3.08 23.22
C VAL A 76 5.31 4.45 22.90
N LEU A 77 5.44 5.41 23.83
CA LEU A 77 4.98 6.78 23.62
C LEU A 77 5.66 7.46 22.42
N LEU A 78 6.98 7.27 22.27
CA LEU A 78 7.72 7.77 21.10
C LEU A 78 7.10 7.26 19.78
N HIS A 79 6.82 5.96 19.69
CA HIS A 79 6.16 5.40 18.49
C HIS A 79 4.74 5.93 18.29
N GLU A 80 3.97 6.12 19.37
CA GLU A 80 2.63 6.70 19.30
C GLU A 80 2.64 8.17 18.82
N MET A 81 3.71 8.92 19.09
CA MET A 81 3.89 10.28 18.54
C MET A 81 4.21 10.29 17.03
N MET A 82 4.75 9.19 16.50
CA MET A 82 5.15 9.06 15.09
C MET A 82 4.04 8.58 14.15
N ILE A 83 2.95 8.00 14.70
CA ILE A 83 1.79 7.54 13.90
C ILE A 83 0.78 8.69 13.67
N GLY A 84 -0.37 8.40 13.03
CA GLY A 84 -1.45 9.39 12.86
C GLY A 84 -1.19 10.49 11.82
N VAL A 85 -0.25 10.26 10.89
CA VAL A 85 -0.04 11.12 9.72
C VAL A 85 -0.36 10.32 8.47
N MET A 86 -1.24 10.88 7.63
CA MET A 86 -1.68 10.21 6.42
C MET A 86 -0.52 10.04 5.43
N ASN A 87 -0.43 8.85 4.84
CA ASN A 87 0.55 8.51 3.82
C ASN A 87 -0.08 7.54 2.79
N LYS A 88 0.65 7.20 1.71
CA LYS A 88 0.11 6.37 0.63
C LYS A 88 -0.27 4.94 1.05
N SER A 89 0.39 4.37 2.06
CA SER A 89 0.00 3.07 2.62
C SER A 89 -1.32 3.18 3.38
N LEU A 90 -1.45 4.17 4.27
CA LEU A 90 -2.71 4.42 4.98
C LEU A 90 -3.85 4.79 4.03
N GLU A 91 -3.57 5.48 2.92
CA GLU A 91 -4.56 5.79 1.88
C GLU A 91 -5.10 4.51 1.23
N THR A 92 -4.21 3.54 1.01
CA THR A 92 -4.57 2.22 0.49
C THR A 92 -5.45 1.47 1.49
N ASP A 93 -5.06 1.46 2.76
CA ASP A 93 -5.81 0.80 3.84
C ASP A 93 -7.20 1.41 4.00
N LYS A 94 -7.31 2.74 3.91
CA LYS A 94 -8.59 3.45 3.92
C LYS A 94 -9.49 2.98 2.78
N VAL A 95 -9.00 3.01 1.55
CA VAL A 95 -9.81 2.64 0.38
C VAL A 95 -10.24 1.18 0.47
N LEU A 96 -9.37 0.27 0.94
CA LEU A 96 -9.73 -1.14 1.14
C LEU A 96 -10.74 -1.35 2.28
N SER A 97 -10.68 -0.56 3.35
CA SER A 97 -11.71 -0.56 4.41
C SER A 97 -13.05 -0.06 3.87
N ASP A 98 -13.05 1.01 3.06
CA ASP A 98 -14.27 1.55 2.43
C ASP A 98 -14.88 0.53 1.45
N ILE A 99 -14.07 -0.17 0.65
CA ILE A 99 -14.53 -1.27 -0.21
C ILE A 99 -15.13 -2.41 0.60
N ALA A 100 -14.53 -2.80 1.73
CA ALA A 100 -15.08 -3.84 2.60
C ALA A 100 -16.45 -3.42 3.20
N LYS A 101 -16.61 -2.15 3.57
CA LYS A 101 -17.90 -1.58 4.01
C LYS A 101 -18.96 -1.64 2.90
N ASP A 102 -18.59 -1.28 1.67
CA ASP A 102 -19.46 -1.40 0.49
C ASP A 102 -19.95 -2.86 0.29
N VAL A 103 -19.05 -3.84 0.44
CA VAL A 103 -19.39 -5.27 0.34
C VAL A 103 -20.37 -5.69 1.44
N LEU A 104 -20.13 -5.28 2.70
CA LEU A 104 -21.02 -5.57 3.83
C LEU A 104 -22.43 -5.00 3.66
N GLN A 105 -22.56 -3.87 2.97
CA GLN A 105 -23.85 -3.19 2.73
C GLN A 105 -24.63 -3.78 1.55
N ASP A 106 -23.98 -4.51 0.63
CA ASP A 106 -24.63 -5.17 -0.49
C ASP A 106 -24.85 -6.68 -0.19
N PRO A 107 -26.10 -7.14 0.00
CA PRO A 107 -26.36 -8.53 0.37
C PRO A 107 -25.83 -9.56 -0.63
N GLU A 108 -25.83 -9.25 -1.93
CA GLU A 108 -25.38 -10.19 -2.96
C GLU A 108 -23.86 -10.37 -2.89
N LEU A 109 -23.11 -9.25 -2.79
CA LEU A 109 -21.66 -9.28 -2.63
C LEU A 109 -21.26 -9.93 -1.31
N HIS A 110 -21.91 -9.56 -0.20
CA HIS A 110 -21.63 -10.15 1.10
C HIS A 110 -21.81 -11.67 1.09
N GLN A 111 -22.90 -12.17 0.50
CA GLN A 111 -23.12 -13.61 0.36
C GLN A 111 -22.06 -14.28 -0.52
N ALA A 112 -21.62 -13.63 -1.60
CA ALA A 112 -20.52 -14.17 -2.42
C ALA A 112 -19.22 -14.33 -1.60
N PHE A 113 -18.84 -13.31 -0.82
CA PHE A 113 -17.65 -13.36 0.03
C PHE A 113 -17.75 -14.40 1.17
N ILE A 114 -18.96 -14.69 1.69
CA ILE A 114 -19.19 -15.73 2.70
C ILE A 114 -19.16 -17.14 2.09
N HIS A 115 -19.79 -17.34 0.93
CA HIS A 115 -20.00 -18.67 0.37
C HIS A 115 -18.80 -19.24 -0.40
N HIS A 116 -17.83 -18.39 -0.76
CA HIS A 116 -16.65 -18.79 -1.53
C HIS A 116 -15.36 -18.60 -0.72
N GLU A 117 -14.91 -19.68 -0.08
CA GLU A 117 -13.68 -19.68 0.72
C GLU A 117 -12.43 -19.45 -0.13
N LYS A 118 -12.38 -20.02 -1.35
CA LYS A 118 -11.25 -19.82 -2.26
C LYS A 118 -11.46 -18.59 -3.13
N ASN A 119 -10.41 -17.78 -3.30
CA ASN A 119 -10.46 -16.58 -4.13
C ASN A 119 -10.76 -16.86 -5.59
N SER A 120 -10.26 -17.94 -6.15
CA SER A 120 -10.60 -18.34 -7.52
C SER A 120 -12.09 -18.62 -7.70
N GLU A 121 -12.75 -19.23 -6.72
CA GLU A 121 -14.19 -19.48 -6.71
C GLU A 121 -14.98 -18.18 -6.52
N LEU A 122 -14.53 -17.31 -5.60
CA LEU A 122 -15.12 -15.99 -5.38
C LEU A 122 -15.02 -15.11 -6.62
N LEU A 123 -13.84 -15.03 -7.24
CA LEU A 123 -13.60 -14.27 -8.45
C LEU A 123 -14.47 -14.79 -9.61
N HIS A 124 -14.63 -16.10 -9.73
CA HIS A 124 -15.55 -16.68 -10.69
C HIS A 124 -16.99 -16.22 -10.42
N ALA A 125 -17.48 -16.32 -9.18
CA ALA A 125 -18.83 -15.91 -8.82
C ALA A 125 -19.09 -14.42 -9.10
N LEU A 126 -18.15 -13.55 -8.72
CA LEU A 126 -18.24 -12.10 -8.96
C LEU A 126 -18.33 -11.78 -10.46
N ASN A 127 -17.56 -12.46 -11.31
CA ASN A 127 -17.63 -12.24 -12.76
C ASN A 127 -18.96 -12.68 -13.39
N HIS A 128 -19.70 -13.60 -12.77
CA HIS A 128 -20.94 -14.14 -13.31
C HIS A 128 -22.21 -13.43 -12.81
N SER A 129 -22.10 -12.48 -11.88
CA SER A 129 -23.23 -11.67 -11.41
C SER A 129 -23.15 -10.21 -11.87
N GLU A 130 -24.28 -9.52 -11.95
CA GLU A 130 -24.30 -8.10 -12.36
C GLU A 130 -23.61 -7.22 -11.32
N LYS A 131 -23.94 -7.42 -10.05
CA LYS A 131 -23.32 -6.71 -8.92
C LYS A 131 -21.84 -7.03 -8.80
N GLY A 132 -21.47 -8.29 -8.97
CA GLY A 132 -20.08 -8.74 -8.93
C GLY A 132 -19.25 -8.10 -10.04
N ARG A 133 -19.74 -8.04 -11.29
CA ARG A 133 -19.03 -7.34 -12.37
C ARG A 133 -18.86 -5.85 -12.09
N HIS A 134 -19.89 -5.19 -11.55
CA HIS A 134 -19.77 -3.79 -11.15
C HIS A 134 -18.71 -3.59 -10.05
N PHE A 135 -18.66 -4.51 -9.08
CA PHE A 135 -17.63 -4.54 -8.05
C PHE A 135 -16.22 -4.74 -8.63
N ILE A 136 -16.05 -5.67 -9.57
CA ILE A 136 -14.76 -5.87 -10.27
C ILE A 136 -14.33 -4.60 -11.01
N SER A 137 -15.23 -3.90 -11.70
CA SER A 137 -14.89 -2.61 -12.35
C SER A 137 -14.48 -1.53 -11.34
N LYS A 138 -15.04 -1.52 -10.13
CA LYS A 138 -14.54 -0.62 -9.06
C LYS A 138 -13.12 -1.01 -8.62
N LEU A 139 -12.80 -2.31 -8.53
CA LEU A 139 -11.45 -2.78 -8.23
C LEU A 139 -10.46 -2.42 -9.34
N GLU A 140 -10.86 -2.48 -10.61
CA GLU A 140 -10.02 -2.04 -11.74
C GLU A 140 -9.61 -0.57 -11.61
N VAL A 141 -10.51 0.30 -11.16
CA VAL A 141 -10.20 1.71 -10.85
C VAL A 141 -9.23 1.82 -9.68
N PHE A 142 -9.41 1.03 -8.62
CA PHE A 142 -8.46 0.96 -7.51
C PHE A 142 -7.06 0.53 -7.98
N PHE A 143 -6.97 -0.46 -8.87
CA PHE A 143 -5.70 -0.96 -9.39
C PHE A 143 -4.92 0.08 -10.21
N GLN A 144 -5.59 1.02 -10.86
CA GLN A 144 -4.89 2.10 -11.58
C GLN A 144 -4.01 2.94 -10.65
N VAL A 145 -4.37 3.06 -9.37
CA VAL A 145 -3.66 3.89 -8.40
C VAL A 145 -2.77 3.05 -7.48
N TYR A 146 -3.28 1.92 -6.97
CA TYR A 146 -2.61 1.13 -5.93
C TYR A 146 -2.21 -0.28 -6.38
N GLY A 147 -2.54 -0.68 -7.62
CA GLY A 147 -2.39 -2.04 -8.11
C GLY A 147 -0.96 -2.49 -8.35
N TRP A 148 0.00 -1.57 -8.46
CA TRP A 148 1.41 -1.85 -8.74
C TRP A 148 2.22 -2.38 -7.54
N ARG A 149 1.54 -2.66 -6.41
CA ARG A 149 2.15 -3.25 -5.22
C ARG A 149 2.26 -4.77 -5.39
N SER A 150 3.35 -5.33 -4.88
CA SER A 150 3.57 -6.77 -4.73
C SER A 150 3.86 -7.10 -3.26
N ILE A 151 3.83 -8.39 -2.90
CA ILE A 151 4.17 -8.84 -1.54
C ILE A 151 5.64 -8.53 -1.22
N LYS A 152 6.53 -8.66 -2.22
CA LYS A 152 7.94 -8.29 -2.12
C LYS A 152 8.20 -7.01 -2.90
N SER A 153 8.08 -5.86 -2.24
CA SER A 153 8.25 -4.53 -2.85
C SER A 153 9.61 -4.25 -3.49
N HIS A 154 10.62 -5.07 -3.18
CA HIS A 154 11.99 -4.97 -3.72
C HIS A 154 12.31 -6.08 -4.71
N ASP A 155 11.31 -6.73 -5.27
CA ASP A 155 11.49 -7.72 -6.33
C ASP A 155 10.46 -7.47 -7.44
N LEU A 156 10.88 -7.69 -8.68
CA LEU A 156 10.05 -7.54 -9.88
C LEU A 156 9.56 -8.90 -10.39
N THR A 157 9.71 -9.97 -9.61
CA THR A 157 9.35 -11.34 -10.00
C THR A 157 7.99 -11.82 -9.50
N ASP A 158 7.44 -11.18 -8.47
CA ASP A 158 6.12 -11.53 -7.94
C ASP A 158 5.00 -10.78 -8.69
N GLU A 159 3.84 -11.40 -8.82
CA GLU A 159 2.65 -10.76 -9.37
C GLU A 159 2.25 -9.55 -8.51
N THR A 160 1.92 -8.46 -9.19
CA THR A 160 1.30 -7.28 -8.61
C THR A 160 -0.18 -7.52 -8.32
N TRP A 161 -0.79 -6.68 -7.50
CA TRP A 161 -2.23 -6.74 -7.23
C TRP A 161 -3.09 -6.52 -8.49
N ALA A 162 -2.61 -5.74 -9.45
CA ALA A 162 -3.27 -5.56 -10.74
C ALA A 162 -3.20 -6.82 -11.62
N GLU A 163 -2.12 -7.59 -11.52
CA GLU A 163 -1.94 -8.85 -12.27
C GLU A 163 -2.72 -10.00 -11.65
N ASN A 164 -2.77 -10.07 -10.31
CA ASN A 164 -3.49 -11.09 -9.58
C ASN A 164 -4.43 -10.46 -8.51
N PRO A 165 -5.72 -10.26 -8.84
CA PRO A 165 -6.68 -9.64 -7.94
C PRO A 165 -7.02 -10.50 -6.71
N GLU A 166 -6.64 -11.79 -6.69
CA GLU A 166 -6.90 -12.66 -5.54
C GLU A 166 -6.25 -12.14 -4.26
N PHE A 167 -5.07 -11.50 -4.36
CA PHE A 167 -4.42 -10.87 -3.20
C PHE A 167 -5.29 -9.80 -2.54
N ILE A 168 -5.99 -9.00 -3.34
CA ILE A 168 -6.89 -7.96 -2.81
C ILE A 168 -8.18 -8.56 -2.27
N LEU A 169 -8.70 -9.61 -2.90
CA LEU A 169 -9.88 -10.30 -2.38
C LEU A 169 -9.63 -10.86 -0.97
N ASP A 170 -8.43 -11.37 -0.69
CA ASP A 170 -8.04 -11.79 0.66
C ASP A 170 -8.01 -10.63 1.66
N ILE A 171 -7.44 -9.50 1.29
CA ILE A 171 -7.38 -8.32 2.18
C ILE A 171 -8.78 -7.80 2.47
N ILE A 172 -9.64 -7.70 1.46
CA ILE A 172 -11.04 -7.29 1.62
C ILE A 172 -11.78 -8.28 2.53
N ARG A 173 -11.61 -9.59 2.31
CA ARG A 173 -12.20 -10.63 3.17
C ARG A 173 -11.75 -10.46 4.63
N ASN A 174 -10.46 -10.22 4.86
CA ASN A 174 -9.94 -9.98 6.21
C ASN A 174 -10.54 -8.73 6.86
N ASN A 175 -10.68 -7.63 6.11
CA ASN A 175 -11.34 -6.41 6.61
C ASN A 175 -12.81 -6.64 6.96
N ILE A 176 -13.53 -7.45 6.17
CA ILE A 176 -14.90 -7.88 6.45
C ILE A 176 -14.96 -8.68 7.76
N HIS A 177 -14.08 -9.69 7.92
CA HIS A 177 -14.07 -10.54 9.12
C HIS A 177 -13.72 -9.76 10.40
N CYS A 178 -12.69 -8.93 10.34
CA CYS A 178 -12.22 -8.15 11.47
C CYS A 178 -13.11 -6.93 11.78
N HIS A 179 -14.10 -6.63 10.93
CA HIS A 179 -14.92 -5.42 11.02
C HIS A 179 -14.05 -4.16 11.11
N CYS A 180 -12.96 -4.13 10.33
CA CYS A 180 -11.98 -3.05 10.38
C CYS A 180 -12.59 -1.73 9.91
N ASP A 181 -12.70 -0.75 10.81
CA ASP A 181 -13.02 0.64 10.46
C ASP A 181 -11.76 1.51 10.49
N PHE A 182 -11.22 1.80 9.30
CA PHE A 182 -10.03 2.64 9.17
C PHE A 182 -10.22 4.02 9.82
N ASP A 183 -11.38 4.66 9.64
CA ASP A 183 -11.58 6.04 10.10
C ASP A 183 -11.61 6.11 11.63
N GLU A 184 -12.20 5.10 12.28
CA GLU A 184 -12.18 4.98 13.74
C GLU A 184 -10.76 4.75 14.27
N GLU A 185 -10.03 3.79 13.70
CA GLU A 185 -8.66 3.47 14.13
C GLU A 185 -7.69 4.62 13.88
N PHE A 186 -7.81 5.29 12.73
CA PHE A 186 -7.00 6.46 12.40
C PHE A 186 -7.32 7.63 13.35
N ALA A 187 -8.58 7.88 13.68
CA ALA A 187 -8.96 8.89 14.67
C ALA A 187 -8.36 8.61 16.06
N LYS A 188 -8.36 7.35 16.51
CA LYS A 188 -7.69 6.94 17.75
C LYS A 188 -6.19 7.24 17.70
N ALA A 189 -5.52 6.93 16.59
CA ALA A 189 -4.09 7.21 16.41
C ALA A 189 -3.78 8.72 16.46
N VAL A 190 -4.60 9.56 15.80
CA VAL A 190 -4.45 11.03 15.84
C VAL A 190 -4.67 11.59 17.25
N ILE A 191 -5.66 11.07 17.98
CA ILE A 191 -5.93 11.49 19.37
C ILE A 191 -4.75 11.13 20.28
N LYS A 192 -4.21 9.91 20.16
CA LYS A 192 -3.02 9.49 20.92
C LYS A 192 -1.85 10.44 20.70
N LYS A 193 -1.52 10.70 19.43
CA LYS A 193 -0.47 11.64 19.06
C LYS A 193 -0.64 13.04 19.69
N THR A 194 -1.87 13.54 19.81
CA THR A 194 -2.14 14.92 20.25
C THR A 194 -2.30 15.06 21.77
N ARG A 195 -2.50 13.98 22.51
CA ARG A 195 -2.64 14.02 23.99
C ARG A 195 -1.31 14.05 24.74
N ASP A 196 -0.23 13.61 24.09
CA ASP A 196 1.10 13.49 24.69
C ASP A 196 2.07 14.61 24.25
N VAL A 197 1.53 15.71 23.69
CA VAL A 197 2.26 16.94 23.32
C VAL A 197 1.96 18.07 24.30
#